data_AF-A0AA96SVS3-F1
#
_entry.id   AF-A0AA96SVS3-F1
#
_cell.length_a   1.000
_cell.length_b   1.000
_cell.length_c   1.000
_cell.angle_alpha   90.00
_cell.angle_beta   90.00
_cell.angle_gamma   90.00
#
_symmetry.space_group_name_H-M   'P 1'
#
loop_
_entity.id
_entity.type
_entity.pdbx_description
1 polymer ?
#
loop_
_entity_poly.entity_id
_entity_poly.type
_entity_poly.pdbx_seq_one_letter_code
_entity_poly.pdbx_strand_id
1 'polypeptide(L)'
;MDFSTLQGKTLTKVEQIGEDVLRFECEGGEAYQLYHNQDCCETVVIDDISGDLQDLVGSPILLAEEATSEDDPPGYKHEYQPESQTWTFYKLRTIKGSVDIRWHGSSNGYYSESVYFDAA
;
A
#
# COMPACT_ATOMS: atom_id res chain seq x y z
N MET A 1 5.42 10.10 6.06
CA MET A 1 4.28 11.05 6.24
C MET A 1 3.04 10.25 6.65
N ASP A 2 1.94 10.87 7.10
CA ASP A 2 0.71 10.11 7.38
C ASP A 2 -0.05 9.80 6.07
N PHE A 3 -0.47 8.55 5.86
CA PHE A 3 -1.19 8.15 4.65
C PHE A 3 -2.51 8.90 4.44
N SER A 4 -3.15 9.33 5.54
CA SER A 4 -4.34 10.17 5.53
C SER A 4 -4.17 11.52 4.80
N THR A 5 -2.92 11.92 4.51
CA THR A 5 -2.61 13.09 3.66
C THR A 5 -3.24 13.00 2.26
N LEU A 6 -3.51 11.79 1.74
CA LEU A 6 -4.22 11.63 0.47
C LEU A 6 -5.71 12.02 0.55
N GLN A 7 -6.31 12.04 1.75
CA GLN A 7 -7.72 12.39 1.91
C GLN A 7 -7.98 13.83 1.44
N GLY A 8 -8.99 14.00 0.60
CA GLY A 8 -9.36 15.26 -0.03
C GLY A 8 -8.59 15.59 -1.31
N LYS A 9 -7.48 14.89 -1.62
CA LYS A 9 -6.76 15.07 -2.89
C LYS A 9 -7.50 14.39 -4.03
N THR A 10 -7.38 14.95 -5.23
CA THR A 10 -7.87 14.34 -6.48
C THR A 10 -6.68 13.75 -7.22
N LEU A 11 -6.73 12.45 -7.50
CA LEU A 11 -5.66 11.79 -8.26
C LEU A 11 -5.86 12.00 -9.76
N THR A 12 -4.78 12.31 -10.48
CA THR A 12 -4.74 12.29 -11.94
C THR A 12 -4.26 10.94 -12.47
N LYS A 13 -3.48 10.21 -11.67
CA LYS A 13 -2.95 8.89 -12.01
C LYS A 13 -2.66 8.11 -10.74
N VAL A 14 -2.88 6.80 -10.81
CA VAL A 14 -2.34 5.83 -9.85
C VAL A 14 -1.78 4.66 -10.64
N GLU A 15 -0.57 4.23 -10.30
CA GLU A 15 0.08 3.12 -10.99
C GLU A 15 0.93 2.30 -10.04
N GLN A 16 0.87 0.97 -10.22
CA GLN A 16 1.79 0.05 -9.59
C GLN A 16 3.07 -0.03 -10.44
N ILE A 17 4.22 0.07 -9.79
CA ILE A 17 5.54 -0.04 -10.42
C ILE A 17 6.24 -1.23 -9.75
N GLY A 18 6.46 -2.30 -10.52
CA GLY A 18 7.00 -3.54 -9.96
C GLY A 18 6.04 -4.16 -8.94
N GLU A 19 6.61 -4.75 -7.89
CA GLU A 19 5.85 -5.43 -6.83
C GLU A 19 5.88 -4.65 -5.51
N ASP A 20 6.65 -3.57 -5.42
CA ASP A 20 7.00 -2.91 -4.17
C ASP A 20 6.83 -1.39 -4.20
N VAL A 21 6.19 -0.85 -5.24
CA VAL A 21 5.88 0.58 -5.35
C VAL A 21 4.46 0.80 -5.90
N LEU A 22 3.70 1.67 -5.23
CA LEU A 22 2.45 2.22 -5.74
C LEU A 22 2.53 3.75 -5.74
N ARG A 23 2.45 4.35 -6.93
CA ARG A 23 2.61 5.80 -7.13
C ARG A 23 1.25 6.48 -7.32
N PHE A 24 1.08 7.63 -6.70
CA PHE A 24 -0.10 8.49 -6.78
C PHE A 24 0.31 9.86 -7.30
N GLU A 25 -0.25 10.29 -8.43
CA GLU A 25 -0.10 11.66 -8.94
C GLU A 25 -1.39 12.43 -8.67
N CYS A 26 -1.28 13.63 -8.11
CA CYS A 26 -2.40 14.48 -7.75
C CYS A 26 -2.56 15.67 -8.70
N GLU A 27 -3.79 16.19 -8.79
CA GLU A 27 -4.03 17.51 -9.37
C GLU A 27 -3.18 18.57 -8.65
N GLY A 28 -2.54 19.46 -9.41
CA GLY A 28 -1.60 20.45 -8.85
C GLY A 28 -0.13 20.01 -8.86
N GLY A 29 0.16 18.77 -9.27
CA GLY A 29 1.54 18.29 -9.52
C GLY A 29 2.24 17.68 -8.31
N GLU A 30 1.56 17.57 -7.17
CA GLU A 30 2.03 16.76 -6.04
C GLU A 30 2.02 15.28 -6.43
N ALA A 31 3.04 14.54 -6.02
CA ALA A 31 3.11 13.09 -6.19
C ALA A 31 3.53 12.42 -4.89
N TYR A 32 2.97 11.24 -4.64
CA TYR A 32 3.25 10.43 -3.46
C TYR A 32 3.51 8.99 -3.89
N GLN A 33 4.15 8.22 -3.02
CA GLN A 33 4.36 6.80 -3.23
C GLN A 33 4.24 6.02 -1.92
N LEU A 34 3.68 4.82 -2.05
CA LEU A 34 3.90 3.73 -1.10
C LEU A 34 5.04 2.88 -1.64
N TYR A 35 6.05 2.63 -0.81
CA TYR A 35 7.21 1.85 -1.23
C TYR A 35 7.91 1.16 -0.06
N HIS A 36 8.75 0.18 -0.37
CA HIS A 36 9.69 -0.38 0.57
C HIS A 36 11.10 -0.47 -0.06
N ASN A 37 12.15 -0.22 0.72
CA ASN A 37 13.53 -0.38 0.26
C ASN A 37 14.01 -1.80 0.58
N GLN A 38 13.90 -2.73 -0.37
CA GLN A 38 14.28 -4.13 -0.14
C GLN A 38 15.75 -4.27 0.32
N ASP A 39 15.99 -5.03 1.38
CA ASP A 39 17.31 -5.54 1.78
C ASP A 39 17.38 -7.09 1.66
N CYS A 40 18.52 -7.70 1.96
CA CYS A 40 18.87 -9.08 1.61
C CYS A 40 17.88 -10.16 2.06
N CYS A 41 17.26 -9.92 3.20
CA CYS A 41 16.71 -10.98 4.05
C CYS A 41 15.30 -10.61 4.54
N GLU A 42 14.70 -9.66 3.84
CA GLU A 42 13.31 -9.25 3.94
C GLU A 42 12.67 -9.24 2.56
N THR A 43 11.35 -9.28 2.54
CA THR A 43 10.57 -9.11 1.32
C THR A 43 9.31 -8.37 1.71
N VAL A 44 9.11 -7.18 1.16
CA VAL A 44 7.90 -6.37 1.39
C VAL A 44 7.28 -5.99 0.06
N VAL A 45 6.18 -6.63 -0.28
CA VAL A 45 5.56 -6.51 -1.61
C VAL A 45 4.05 -6.29 -1.51
N ILE A 46 3.48 -5.73 -2.56
CA ILE A 46 2.04 -5.65 -2.80
C ILE A 46 1.54 -7.07 -3.07
N ASP A 47 0.81 -7.62 -2.11
CA ASP A 47 0.23 -8.96 -2.17
C ASP A 47 -1.09 -8.98 -2.94
N ASP A 48 -1.93 -7.96 -2.74
CA ASP A 48 -3.25 -7.88 -3.37
C ASP A 48 -3.75 -6.43 -3.54
N ILE A 49 -4.47 -6.19 -4.62
CA ILE A 49 -5.23 -4.96 -4.84
C ILE A 49 -6.68 -5.37 -5.15
N SER A 50 -7.55 -5.20 -4.17
CA SER A 50 -8.98 -5.47 -4.30
C SER A 50 -9.73 -4.19 -4.68
N GLY A 51 -10.20 -4.13 -5.92
CA GLY A 51 -10.92 -2.99 -6.50
C GLY A 51 -10.32 -2.57 -7.85
N ASP A 52 -10.83 -1.49 -8.42
CA ASP A 52 -10.23 -0.88 -9.62
C ASP A 52 -9.48 0.40 -9.25
N LEU A 53 -8.17 0.44 -9.50
CA LEU A 53 -7.35 1.63 -9.29
C LEU A 53 -7.89 2.86 -10.03
N GLN A 54 -8.56 2.67 -11.17
CA GLN A 54 -9.16 3.79 -11.93
C GLN A 54 -10.32 4.46 -11.18
N ASP A 55 -10.96 3.77 -10.23
CA ASP A 55 -11.98 4.39 -9.37
C ASP A 55 -11.40 5.47 -8.45
N LEU A 56 -10.08 5.47 -8.24
CA LEU A 56 -9.41 6.50 -7.44
C LEU A 56 -9.11 7.79 -8.23
N VAL A 57 -9.18 7.74 -9.57
CA VAL A 57 -8.75 8.84 -10.45
C VAL A 57 -9.90 9.79 -10.75
N GLY A 58 -9.63 11.10 -10.74
CA GLY A 58 -10.57 12.14 -11.18
C GLY A 58 -11.76 12.38 -10.24
N SER A 59 -11.65 11.97 -8.99
CA SER A 59 -12.54 12.41 -7.90
C SER A 59 -11.76 12.47 -6.58
N PRO A 60 -12.18 13.32 -5.62
CA PRO A 60 -11.50 13.41 -4.33
C PRO A 60 -11.51 12.07 -3.58
N ILE A 61 -10.38 11.74 -2.95
CA ILE A 61 -10.28 10.64 -1.99
C ILE A 61 -11.08 11.02 -0.74
N LEU A 62 -12.11 10.25 -0.41
CA LEU A 62 -12.98 10.48 0.74
C LEU A 62 -12.45 9.84 2.02
N LEU A 63 -11.68 8.75 1.87
CA LEU A 63 -11.05 8.01 2.96
C LEU A 63 -9.69 7.52 2.49
N ALA A 64 -8.68 7.70 3.34
CA ALA A 64 -7.33 7.16 3.19
C ALA A 64 -6.88 6.67 4.57
N GLU A 65 -6.89 5.36 4.79
CA GLU A 65 -6.55 4.74 6.07
C GLU A 65 -5.47 3.69 5.91
N GLU A 66 -4.59 3.60 6.90
CA GLU A 66 -3.57 2.56 7.05
C GLU A 66 -3.90 1.71 8.28
N ALA A 67 -3.70 0.40 8.17
CA ALA A 67 -3.74 -0.53 9.30
C ALA A 67 -2.69 -1.61 9.13
N THR A 68 -2.21 -2.16 10.25
CA THR A 68 -1.24 -3.26 10.26
C THR A 68 -1.76 -4.47 11.04
N SER A 69 -1.22 -5.65 10.75
CA SER A 69 -1.51 -6.91 11.44
C SER A 69 -0.30 -7.84 11.38
N GLU A 70 -0.03 -8.58 12.45
CA GLU A 70 0.94 -9.69 12.45
C GLU A 70 0.26 -11.03 12.08
N ASP A 71 -1.07 -11.08 12.20
CA ASP A 71 -1.88 -12.25 11.86
C ASP A 71 -2.10 -12.37 10.35
N ASP A 72 -2.04 -13.62 9.87
CA ASP A 72 -2.34 -13.97 8.49
C ASP A 72 -3.80 -13.68 8.09
N PRO A 73 -4.04 -13.24 6.84
CA PRO A 73 -5.38 -13.19 6.28
C PRO A 73 -6.06 -14.56 6.32
N PRO A 74 -7.39 -14.63 6.52
CA PRO A 74 -8.11 -15.90 6.55
C PRO A 74 -7.86 -16.75 5.31
N GLY A 75 -7.32 -17.96 5.52
CA GLY A 75 -7.05 -18.91 4.45
C GLY A 75 -5.72 -18.71 3.73
N TYR A 76 -4.89 -17.75 4.15
CA TYR A 76 -3.53 -17.60 3.67
C TYR A 76 -2.69 -18.83 4.02
N LYS A 77 -1.79 -19.22 3.12
CA LYS A 77 -0.92 -20.38 3.28
C LYS A 77 0.50 -19.98 2.92
N HIS A 78 1.37 -20.05 3.90
CA HIS A 78 2.80 -19.87 3.71
C HIS A 78 3.40 -21.04 2.93
N GLU A 79 4.20 -20.74 1.91
CA GLU A 79 5.12 -21.73 1.34
C GLU A 79 6.27 -22.02 2.34
N TYR A 80 6.73 -20.97 3.03
CA TYR A 80 7.72 -21.01 4.11
C TYR A 80 7.27 -20.07 5.22
N GLN A 81 7.29 -20.54 6.47
CA GLN A 81 6.93 -19.70 7.62
C GLN A 81 8.05 -18.68 7.87
N PRO A 82 7.78 -17.38 7.79
CA PRO A 82 8.79 -16.37 8.11
C PRO A 82 9.01 -16.29 9.62
N GLU A 83 10.17 -15.78 10.05
CA GLU A 83 10.44 -15.59 11.48
C GLU A 83 9.71 -14.35 12.03
N SER A 84 9.49 -13.36 11.17
CA SER A 84 8.66 -12.18 11.42
C SER A 84 7.87 -11.81 10.17
N GLN A 85 6.68 -11.25 10.36
CA GLN A 85 5.88 -10.73 9.28
C GLN A 85 5.00 -9.56 9.73
N THR A 86 4.70 -8.70 8.77
CA THR A 86 3.78 -7.58 8.92
C THR A 86 2.90 -7.48 7.68
N TRP A 87 1.60 -7.55 7.89
CA TRP A 87 0.61 -7.22 6.88
C TRP A 87 0.24 -5.76 7.00
N THR A 88 0.33 -5.01 5.90
CA THR A 88 -0.06 -3.59 5.87
C THR A 88 -1.21 -3.40 4.90
N PHE A 89 -2.25 -2.70 5.32
CA PHE A 89 -3.48 -2.50 4.57
C PHE A 89 -3.72 -1.02 4.35
N TYR A 90 -3.85 -0.62 3.09
CA TYR A 90 -4.24 0.73 2.70
C TYR A 90 -5.64 0.72 2.10
N LYS A 91 -6.54 1.48 2.71
CA LYS A 91 -7.93 1.59 2.27
C LYS A 91 -8.17 2.96 1.68
N LEU A 92 -8.62 2.99 0.44
CA LEU A 92 -8.93 4.20 -0.31
C LEU A 92 -10.37 4.15 -0.80
N ARG A 93 -11.11 5.24 -0.62
CA ARG A 93 -12.52 5.35 -1.06
C ARG A 93 -12.74 6.63 -1.84
N THR A 94 -13.50 6.54 -2.92
CA THR A 94 -14.03 7.69 -3.67
C THR A 94 -15.54 7.54 -3.87
N ILE A 95 -16.15 8.51 -4.56
CA ILE A 95 -17.54 8.37 -5.03
C ILE A 95 -17.70 7.32 -6.15
N LYS A 96 -16.60 6.90 -6.79
CA LYS A 96 -16.62 5.97 -7.93
C LYS A 96 -16.49 4.52 -7.47
N GLY A 97 -15.70 4.29 -6.42
CA GLY A 97 -15.43 2.94 -5.92
C GLY A 97 -14.55 2.90 -4.69
N SER A 98 -14.15 1.68 -4.34
CA SER A 98 -13.34 1.35 -3.17
C SER A 98 -12.16 0.51 -3.60
N VAL A 99 -10.97 0.86 -3.13
CA VAL A 99 -9.75 0.08 -3.34
C VAL A 99 -9.13 -0.24 -1.99
N ASP A 100 -8.88 -1.53 -1.77
CA ASP A 100 -8.11 -2.04 -0.63
C ASP A 100 -6.81 -2.66 -1.14
N ILE A 101 -5.68 -2.15 -0.67
CA ILE A 101 -4.34 -2.62 -1.04
C ILE A 101 -3.77 -3.35 0.17
N ARG A 102 -3.28 -4.57 -0.05
CA ARG A 102 -2.61 -5.38 0.95
C ARG A 102 -1.15 -5.55 0.57
N TRP A 103 -0.28 -5.30 1.53
CA TRP A 103 1.14 -5.57 1.46
C TRP A 103 1.48 -6.71 2.41
N HIS A 104 2.36 -7.60 1.97
CA HIS A 104 2.97 -8.62 2.81
C HIS A 104 4.45 -8.29 2.98
N GLY A 105 4.83 -8.00 4.23
CA GLY A 105 6.22 -7.91 4.66
C GLY A 105 6.60 -9.17 5.42
N SER A 106 7.75 -9.75 5.10
CA SER A 106 8.31 -10.89 5.81
C SER A 106 9.83 -10.74 5.97
N SER A 107 10.37 -11.20 7.09
CA SER A 107 11.81 -11.18 7.35
C SER A 107 12.25 -12.32 8.27
N ASN A 108 13.56 -12.42 8.48
CA ASN A 108 14.16 -13.28 9.52
C ASN A 108 14.16 -12.63 10.92
N GLY A 109 13.35 -11.58 11.15
CA GLY A 109 13.19 -10.93 12.45
C GLY A 109 14.20 -9.84 12.79
N TYR A 110 15.13 -9.52 11.88
CA TYR A 110 16.13 -8.45 12.08
C TYR A 110 15.91 -7.19 11.23
N TYR A 111 14.96 -7.24 10.30
CA TYR A 111 14.76 -6.20 9.30
C TYR A 111 13.34 -5.62 9.38
N SER A 112 13.09 -4.53 8.65
CA SER A 112 11.87 -3.74 8.80
C SER A 112 10.85 -4.15 7.76
N GLU A 113 9.68 -4.62 8.18
CA GLU A 113 8.62 -5.00 7.25
C GLU A 113 7.66 -3.83 6.93
N SER A 114 8.08 -2.60 7.21
CA SER A 114 7.25 -1.40 7.10
C SER A 114 7.19 -0.88 5.67
N VAL A 115 5.99 -0.50 5.24
CA VAL A 115 5.77 0.25 4.00
C VAL A 115 5.87 1.74 4.31
N TYR A 116 6.63 2.47 3.49
CA TYR A 116 6.85 3.90 3.65
C TYR A 116 5.90 4.69 2.74
N PHE A 117 5.31 5.75 3.30
CA PHE A 117 4.52 6.73 2.55
C PHE A 117 5.20 8.11 2.56
N ASP A 118 5.68 8.54 1.39
CA ASP A 118 6.39 9.82 1.21
C ASP A 118 6.06 10.49 -0.13
N ALA A 119 6.54 11.73 -0.31
CA ALA A 119 6.52 12.41 -1.61
C ALA A 119 7.39 11.66 -2.63
N ALA A 120 6.92 11.57 -3.87
CA ALA A 120 7.57 10.87 -4.99
C ALA A 120 8.35 11.80 -5.93
#